data_AF-A0A7V0JHG7-F1
#
_entry.id   AF-A0A7V0JHG7-F1
#
_cell.length_a   1.000
_cell.length_b   1.000
_cell.length_c   1.000
_cell.angle_alpha   90.00
_cell.angle_beta   90.00
_cell.angle_gamma   90.00
#
_symmetry.space_group_name_H-M   'P 1'
#
loop_
_entity.id
_entity.type
_entity.pdbx_description
1 polymer ?
#
loop_
_entity_poly.entity_id
_entity_poly.type
_entity_poly.pdbx_seq_one_letter_code
_entity_poly.pdbx_strand_id
1 'polypeptide(L)'
;LLQGGIFLYPADTKDPQKPYGKLRLLYEAAPMAFIAEHAGGSATDGWRRILDIEPQELHQRTPLIVGSQEDVKECEKFIAEYDEEPEPIK
;
A
#
# COMPACT_ATOMS: atom_id res chain seq x y z
N LEU A 1 1.33 -15.93 2.09
CA LEU A 1 0.40 -16.29 3.20
C LEU A 1 0.70 -17.60 3.90
N LEU A 2 1.15 -18.64 3.18
CA LEU A 2 1.36 -19.98 3.74
C LEU A 2 2.39 -20.06 4.89
N GLN A 3 3.37 -19.14 4.96
CA GLN A 3 4.25 -18.95 6.13
C GLN A 3 3.87 -17.72 6.98
N GLY A 4 2.85 -16.94 6.57
CA GLY A 4 2.45 -15.68 7.22
C GLY A 4 3.37 -14.49 6.92
N GLY A 5 3.18 -13.40 7.67
CA GLY A 5 4.02 -12.21 7.65
C GLY A 5 3.49 -11.06 6.80
N ILE A 6 4.17 -9.92 6.94
CA ILE A 6 3.85 -8.65 6.30
C ILE A 6 5.12 -8.01 5.72
N PHE A 7 4.97 -7.40 4.54
CA PHE A 7 5.97 -6.53 3.94
C PHE A 7 5.43 -5.10 3.93
N LEU A 8 6.28 -4.16 4.35
CA LEU A 8 5.95 -2.75 4.47
C LEU A 8 6.92 -1.91 3.63
N TYR A 9 6.37 -1.09 2.75
CA TYR A 9 7.06 0.00 2.08
C TYR A 9 6.20 1.27 2.18
N PRO A 10 6.16 1.91 3.36
CA PRO A 10 5.30 3.07 3.61
C PRO A 10 5.75 4.29 2.79
N ALA A 11 4.93 5.35 2.82
CA ALA A 11 5.30 6.66 2.29
C ALA A 11 6.59 7.18 2.95
N ASP A 12 7.45 7.83 2.16
CA ASP A 12 8.60 8.55 2.71
C ASP A 12 8.18 9.97 3.06
N THR A 13 7.97 10.25 4.35
CA THR A 13 7.57 11.57 4.83
C THR A 13 8.74 12.52 5.07
N LYS A 14 9.98 12.11 4.77
CA LYS A 14 11.17 12.97 4.97
C LYS A 14 11.26 14.13 3.99
N ASP A 15 10.71 13.97 2.79
CA ASP A 15 10.57 15.04 1.80
C ASP A 15 9.09 15.46 1.74
N PRO A 16 8.71 16.62 2.32
CA PRO A 16 7.33 17.10 2.30
C PRO A 16 6.80 17.35 0.88
N GLN A 17 7.68 17.50 -0.12
CA GLN A 17 7.29 17.64 -1.52
C GLN A 17 7.12 16.29 -2.22
N LYS A 18 7.52 15.19 -1.56
CA LYS A 18 7.41 13.83 -2.07
C LYS A 18 6.95 12.84 -1.01
N PRO A 19 5.77 13.05 -0.38
CA PRO A 19 5.19 12.10 0.58
C PRO A 19 4.68 10.82 -0.11
N TYR A 20 5.25 10.46 -1.25
CA TYR A 20 4.81 9.37 -2.09
C TYR A 20 5.63 8.13 -1.72
N GLY A 21 5.00 6.95 -1.74
CA GLY A 21 5.75 5.71 -1.65
C GLY A 21 6.81 5.60 -2.77
N LYS A 22 7.72 4.64 -2.65
CA LYS A 22 8.80 4.48 -3.64
C LYS A 22 8.40 3.59 -4.81
N LEU A 23 7.46 2.66 -4.59
CA LEU A 23 7.06 1.65 -5.57
C LEU A 23 6.06 2.24 -6.58
N ARG A 24 6.01 1.69 -7.79
CA ARG A 24 5.11 2.13 -8.86
C ARG A 24 3.87 1.28 -8.86
N LEU A 25 2.73 1.95 -8.98
CA LEU A 25 1.43 1.32 -8.90
C LEU A 25 1.28 0.21 -9.95
N LEU A 26 1.50 0.54 -11.23
CA LEU A 26 1.15 -0.33 -12.35
C LEU A 26 1.98 -1.61 -12.48
N TYR A 27 3.27 -1.55 -12.16
CA TYR A 27 4.21 -2.64 -12.48
C TYR A 27 5.04 -3.12 -11.28
N GLU A 28 4.81 -2.59 -10.08
CA GLU A 28 5.37 -3.11 -8.83
C GLU A 28 4.25 -3.46 -7.83
N ALA A 29 3.42 -2.49 -7.45
CA ALA A 29 2.43 -2.68 -6.39
C ALA A 29 1.21 -3.51 -6.83
N ALA A 30 0.57 -3.17 -7.95
CA ALA A 30 -0.63 -3.85 -8.42
C ALA A 30 -0.38 -5.34 -8.78
N PRO A 31 0.72 -5.72 -9.46
CA PRO A 31 1.02 -7.14 -9.67
C PRO A 31 1.23 -7.91 -8.36
N MET A 32 1.90 -7.31 -7.37
CA MET A 32 2.11 -7.94 -6.07
C MET A 32 0.80 -8.06 -5.28
N ALA A 33 -0.04 -7.03 -5.31
CA ALA A 33 -1.37 -7.04 -4.70
C ALA A 33 -2.25 -8.15 -5.30
N PHE A 34 -2.28 -8.25 -6.64
CA PHE A 34 -3.03 -9.30 -7.33
C PHE A 34 -2.63 -10.71 -6.87
N ILE A 35 -1.33 -10.99 -6.80
CA ILE A 35 -0.83 -12.30 -6.32
C ILE A 35 -1.19 -12.52 -4.85
N ALA A 36 -0.98 -11.52 -3.99
CA ALA A 36 -1.20 -11.65 -2.56
C ALA A 36 -2.67 -11.91 -2.24
N GLU A 37 -3.59 -11.15 -2.84
CA GLU A 37 -5.02 -11.29 -2.62
C GLU A 37 -5.57 -12.62 -3.16
N HIS A 38 -5.12 -13.07 -4.33
CA HIS A 38 -5.46 -14.41 -4.84
C HIS A 38 -4.87 -15.55 -4.00
N ALA A 39 -3.82 -15.28 -3.22
CA ALA A 39 -3.28 -16.20 -2.21
C ALA A 39 -3.97 -16.07 -0.84
N GLY A 40 -5.08 -15.33 -0.73
CA GLY A 40 -5.87 -15.11 0.49
C GLY A 40 -5.37 -13.97 1.40
N GLY A 41 -4.42 -13.17 0.91
CA GLY A 41 -3.87 -12.01 1.63
C GLY A 41 -4.58 -10.70 1.34
N SER A 42 -3.92 -9.63 1.77
CA SER A 42 -4.35 -8.25 1.50
C SER A 42 -3.19 -7.40 1.04
N ALA A 43 -3.51 -6.35 0.28
CA ALA A 43 -2.57 -5.31 -0.12
C ALA A 43 -3.24 -3.93 -0.10
N THR A 44 -2.63 -2.98 0.59
CA THR A 44 -3.16 -1.61 0.81
C THR A 44 -2.04 -0.58 0.63
N ASP A 45 -2.40 0.66 0.27
CA ASP A 45 -1.49 1.82 0.36
C ASP A 45 -1.43 2.41 1.78
N GLY A 46 -2.18 1.83 2.72
CA GLY A 46 -2.39 2.30 4.09
C GLY A 46 -3.82 2.77 4.33
N TRP A 47 -4.50 3.25 3.28
CA TRP A 47 -5.85 3.82 3.34
C TRP A 47 -6.81 3.16 2.37
N ARG A 48 -6.31 2.71 1.21
CA ARG A 48 -7.07 2.13 0.11
C ARG A 48 -6.43 0.82 -0.34
N ARG A 49 -7.26 -0.12 -0.75
CA ARG A 49 -6.82 -1.36 -1.39
C ARG A 49 -6.10 -1.03 -2.70
N ILE A 50 -4.93 -1.63 -2.91
CA ILE A 50 -4.06 -1.32 -4.05
C ILE A 50 -4.77 -1.53 -5.40
N LEU A 51 -5.57 -2.59 -5.54
CA LEU A 51 -6.27 -2.89 -6.78
C LEU A 51 -7.48 -1.99 -7.08
N ASP A 52 -7.91 -1.18 -6.11
CA ASP A 52 -9.00 -0.23 -6.29
C ASP A 52 -8.49 1.18 -6.68
N ILE A 53 -7.17 1.38 -6.73
CA ILE A 53 -6.56 2.66 -7.09
C ILE A 53 -6.55 2.82 -8.61
N GLU A 54 -7.32 3.77 -9.12
CA GLU A 54 -7.24 4.18 -10.52
C GLU A 54 -5.96 5.01 -10.78
N PRO A 55 -5.07 4.55 -11.68
CA PRO A 55 -3.81 5.22 -11.97
C PRO A 55 -4.03 6.54 -12.73
N GLN A 56 -3.42 7.63 -12.26
CA GLN A 56 -3.43 8.96 -12.89
C GLN A 56 -2.26 9.16 -13.88
N GLU A 57 -1.15 8.43 -13.71
CA GLU A 57 0.01 8.49 -14.60
C GLU A 57 0.75 7.14 -14.69
N LEU A 58 1.52 6.93 -15.76
CA LEU A 58 2.23 5.68 -16.02
C LEU A 58 3.25 5.31 -14.92
N HIS A 59 3.88 6.32 -14.32
CA HIS A 59 4.93 6.15 -13.31
C HIS A 59 4.47 6.49 -11.90
N GLN A 60 3.14 6.50 -11.67
CA GLN A 60 2.54 6.83 -10.38
C GLN A 60 3.16 5.97 -9.29
N ARG A 61 3.60 6.62 -8.23
CA ARG A 61 4.13 5.94 -7.06
C ARG A 61 3.06 5.75 -6.00
N THR A 62 3.21 4.70 -5.21
CA THR A 62 2.31 4.35 -4.11
C THR A 62 3.10 3.70 -2.97
N PRO A 63 2.70 3.92 -1.71
CA PRO A 63 3.06 3.03 -0.61
C PRO A 63 2.53 1.62 -0.88
N LEU A 64 3.13 0.63 -0.25
CA LEU A 64 2.65 -0.75 -0.31
C LEU A 64 2.79 -1.44 1.04
N ILE A 65 1.68 -1.95 1.53
CA ILE A 65 1.59 -2.84 2.67
C ILE A 65 0.93 -4.11 2.15
N VAL A 66 1.63 -5.23 2.18
CA VAL A 66 1.15 -6.49 1.58
C VAL A 66 1.56 -7.69 2.43
N GLY A 67 0.64 -8.63 2.63
CA GLY A 67 0.92 -9.78 3.48
C GLY A 67 -0.32 -10.56 3.89
N SER A 68 -0.21 -11.24 5.03
CA SER A 68 -1.34 -11.90 5.68
C SER A 68 -2.45 -10.89 5.99
N GLN A 69 -3.70 -11.31 5.85
CA GLN A 69 -4.84 -10.42 6.05
C GLN A 69 -4.89 -9.86 7.47
N GLU A 70 -4.52 -10.66 8.48
CA GLU A 70 -4.50 -10.24 9.88
C GLU A 70 -3.41 -9.20 10.15
N ASP A 71 -2.18 -9.43 9.67
CA ASP A 71 -1.07 -8.50 9.87
C ASP A 71 -1.33 -7.17 9.15
N VAL A 72 -1.84 -7.22 7.91
CA VAL A 72 -2.17 -6.01 7.13
C VAL A 72 -3.24 -5.20 7.84
N LYS A 73 -4.31 -5.85 8.32
CA LYS A 73 -5.40 -5.19 9.05
C LYS A 73 -4.92 -4.58 10.36
N GLU A 74 -3.98 -5.23 11.06
CA GLU A 74 -3.39 -4.65 12.26
C GLU A 74 -2.59 -3.39 11.93
N CYS A 75 -1.78 -3.41 10.86
CA CYS A 75 -1.05 -2.24 10.40
C CYS A 75 -1.99 -1.08 10.02
N GLU A 76 -3.10 -1.35 9.33
CA GLU A 76 -4.10 -0.34 8.97
C GLU A 76 -4.70 0.35 10.21
N LYS A 77 -4.89 -0.36 11.32
CA LYS A 77 -5.38 0.27 12.57
C LYS A 77 -4.37 1.26 13.14
N PHE A 78 -3.08 0.90 13.15
CA PHE A 78 -2.04 1.83 13.61
C PHE A 78 -1.97 3.08 12.73
N ILE A 79 -2.07 2.91 11.41
CA ILE A 79 -2.09 4.04 10.47
C ILE A 79 -3.31 4.93 10.76
N ALA A 80 -4.50 4.34 10.91
CA ALA A 80 -5.72 5.10 11.20
C ALA A 80 -5.70 5.81 12.57
N GLU A 81 -4.93 5.30 13.55
CA GLU A 81 -4.82 5.88 14.89
C GLU A 81 -3.78 7.01 14.98
N TYR A 82 -2.66 6.88 14.27
CA TYR A 82 -1.49 7.75 14.45
C TYR A 82 -1.18 8.66 13.26
N ASP A 83 -1.66 8.34 12.04
CA ASP A 83 -1.38 9.11 10.83
C ASP A 83 -2.61 9.90 10.38
N GLU A 84 -2.37 11.01 9.69
CA GLU A 84 -3.42 11.78 9.01
C GLU A 84 -3.66 11.20 7.60
N GLU A 85 -4.92 11.11 7.19
CA GLU A 85 -5.28 10.66 5.85
C GLU A 85 -4.67 11.62 4.80
N PRO A 86 -3.89 11.12 3.83
CA PRO A 86 -3.24 11.97 2.85
C PRO A 86 -4.27 12.54 1.87
N GLU A 87 -4.06 13.79 1.47
CA GLU A 87 -4.84 14.44 0.42
C GLU A 87 -4.84 13.61 -0.88
N PRO A 88 -5.96 13.57 -1.62
CA PRO A 88 -6.04 12.86 -2.88
C PRO A 88 -4.98 13.34 -3.86
N ILE A 89 -4.30 12.38 -4.51
CA ILE A 89 -3.33 12.67 -5.57
C ILE A 89 -4.09 13.30 -6.74
N LYS A 90 -3.73 14.55 -7.11
CA LYS A 90 -4.26 15.27 -8.27
C LYS A 90 -3.66 14.79 -9.58
#